data_AF-A0A3D8GWB4-F1
#
_entry.id   AF-A0A3D8GWB4-F1
#
_cell.length_a   1.000
_cell.length_b   1.000
_cell.length_c   1.000
_cell.angle_alpha   90.00
_cell.angle_beta   90.00
_cell.angle_gamma   90.00
#
_symmetry.space_group_name_H-M   'P 1'
#
loop_
_entity.id
_entity.type
_entity.pdbx_description
1 polymer ?
#
loop_
_entity_poly.entity_id
_entity_poly.type
_entity_poly.pdbx_seq_one_letter_code
_entity_poly.pdbx_strand_id
1 'polypeptide(L)'
;MKKKLLSVLFSGALAFGVFALPGNAAKAEEEPCDCHSWVPISGAERNVNVAGLLSSQVFKDVKADLWKKGYSWNGAHSIEVINPFDGLVMIGIPFVKADGTIEYHVFINGVYKGATPQ
;
A
#
# COMPACT_ATOMS: atom_id res chain seq x y z
N MET A 1 -21.43 -31.51 60.77
CA MET A 1 -20.75 -30.53 59.88
C MET A 1 -19.44 -31.12 59.37
N LYS A 2 -18.98 -30.69 58.18
CA LYS A 2 -17.63 -30.94 57.59
C LYS A 2 -17.36 -32.29 56.91
N LYS A 3 -18.12 -32.70 55.87
CA LYS A 3 -17.62 -33.72 54.91
C LYS A 3 -17.90 -33.46 53.42
N LYS A 4 -18.75 -32.49 53.06
CA LYS A 4 -19.11 -32.22 51.65
C LYS A 4 -18.48 -30.96 51.03
N LEU A 5 -17.68 -30.19 51.78
CA LEU A 5 -17.06 -28.96 51.26
C LEU A 5 -15.69 -29.15 50.59
N LEU A 6 -14.95 -30.22 50.92
CA LEU A 6 -13.58 -30.42 50.41
C LEU A 6 -13.53 -30.89 48.95
N SER A 7 -14.55 -31.60 48.46
CA SER A 7 -14.56 -32.14 47.10
C SER A 7 -14.82 -31.10 46.01
N VAL A 8 -15.36 -29.92 46.36
CA VAL A 8 -15.68 -28.85 45.39
C VAL A 8 -14.50 -27.91 45.18
N LEU A 9 -13.55 -27.86 46.14
CA LEU A 9 -12.39 -26.97 46.07
C LEU A 9 -11.28 -27.50 45.14
N PHE A 10 -11.14 -28.82 44.98
CA PHE A 10 -10.07 -29.39 44.16
C PHE A 10 -10.39 -29.47 42.66
N SER A 11 -11.67 -29.48 42.28
CA SER A 11 -12.10 -29.47 40.87
C SER A 11 -12.12 -28.07 40.25
N GLY A 12 -12.23 -27.01 41.06
CA GLY A 12 -12.12 -25.62 40.59
C GLY A 12 -10.70 -25.16 40.28
N ALA A 13 -9.70 -25.72 40.98
CA ALA A 13 -8.30 -25.32 40.84
C ALA A 13 -7.65 -25.78 39.51
N LEU A 14 -8.11 -26.89 38.93
CA LEU A 14 -7.61 -27.39 37.64
C LEU A 14 -8.13 -26.59 36.44
N ALA A 15 -9.31 -25.96 36.55
CA ALA A 15 -9.89 -25.15 35.47
C ALA A 15 -9.27 -23.76 35.33
N PHE A 16 -8.66 -23.22 36.40
CA PHE A 16 -8.00 -21.90 36.37
C PHE A 16 -6.51 -21.93 36.00
N GLY A 17 -5.88 -23.10 35.95
CA GLY A 17 -4.45 -23.22 35.61
C GLY A 17 -4.12 -23.09 34.12
N VAL A 18 -5.11 -23.27 33.23
CA VAL A 18 -4.88 -23.33 31.78
C VAL A 18 -4.78 -21.96 31.10
N PHE A 19 -5.03 -20.87 31.83
CA PHE A 19 -4.95 -19.50 31.31
C PHE A 19 -3.72 -18.72 31.81
N ALA A 20 -2.80 -19.37 32.54
CA ALA A 20 -1.65 -18.72 33.16
C ALA A 20 -0.30 -19.11 32.54
N LEU A 21 -0.27 -19.43 31.25
CA LEU A 21 0.98 -19.33 30.49
C LEU A 21 1.04 -17.91 29.91
N PRO A 22 1.89 -17.00 30.44
CA PRO A 22 2.32 -15.88 29.65
C PRO A 22 3.16 -16.47 28.51
N GLY A 23 2.51 -16.84 27.42
CA GLY A 23 3.19 -16.90 26.15
C GLY A 23 3.79 -15.52 25.99
N ASN A 24 5.12 -15.43 26.07
CA ASN A 24 5.83 -14.22 25.72
C ASN A 24 5.32 -13.85 24.32
N ALA A 25 4.47 -12.83 24.23
CA ALA A 25 4.28 -12.15 22.98
C ALA A 25 5.68 -11.66 22.65
N ALA A 26 6.35 -12.36 21.73
CA ALA A 26 7.53 -11.83 21.10
C ALA A 26 7.03 -10.54 20.48
N LYS A 27 7.27 -9.42 21.16
CA LYS A 27 7.18 -8.14 20.50
C LYS A 27 8.19 -8.26 19.39
N ALA A 28 7.71 -8.44 18.17
CA ALA A 28 8.41 -7.88 17.04
C ALA A 28 8.52 -6.40 17.39
N GLU A 29 9.65 -6.01 17.98
CA GLU A 29 10.09 -4.65 17.90
C GLU A 29 10.38 -4.46 16.41
N GLU A 30 9.32 -4.14 15.68
CA GLU A 30 9.47 -3.54 14.37
C GLU A 30 10.33 -2.32 14.65
N GLU A 31 11.59 -2.34 14.16
CA GLU A 31 12.31 -1.09 13.95
C GLU A 31 11.30 -0.12 13.36
N PRO A 32 11.19 1.13 13.86
CA PRO A 32 10.19 2.05 13.36
C PRO A 32 10.36 2.08 11.85
N CYS A 33 9.42 1.45 11.14
CA CYS A 33 9.30 1.56 9.72
C CYS A 33 8.90 3.01 9.56
N ASP A 34 9.90 3.89 9.49
CA ASP A 34 9.68 5.30 9.25
C ASP A 34 8.96 5.31 7.91
N CYS A 35 7.66 5.54 7.98
CA CYS A 35 6.86 5.85 6.82
C CYS A 35 7.48 7.13 6.29
N HIS A 36 8.41 7.01 5.33
CA HIS A 36 8.98 8.15 4.64
C HIS A 36 7.81 9.06 4.29
N SER A 37 7.87 10.32 4.73
CA SER A 37 6.81 11.27 4.44
C SER A 37 6.72 11.41 2.93
N TRP A 38 5.73 10.77 2.33
CA TRP A 38 5.47 10.78 0.90
C TRP A 38 4.98 12.18 0.52
N VAL A 39 5.92 13.12 0.33
CA VAL A 39 5.59 14.49 -0.05
C VAL A 39 5.39 14.52 -1.56
N PRO A 40 4.20 14.91 -2.05
CA PRO A 40 3.97 15.09 -3.48
C PRO A 40 4.85 16.19 -4.05
N ILE A 41 5.46 15.93 -5.21
CA ILE A 41 6.18 16.93 -5.97
C ILE A 41 5.17 17.81 -6.69
N SER A 42 5.35 19.12 -6.60
CA SER A 42 4.51 20.11 -7.24
C SER A 42 5.33 21.12 -8.06
N GLY A 43 4.65 21.97 -8.82
CA GLY A 43 5.30 23.05 -9.59
C GLY A 43 6.16 22.56 -10.77
N ALA A 44 7.29 23.25 -10.99
CA ALA A 44 8.14 23.04 -12.16
C ALA A 44 8.77 21.64 -12.20
N GLU A 45 9.21 21.13 -11.05
CA GLU A 45 9.82 19.81 -10.94
C GLU A 45 8.85 18.70 -11.32
N ARG A 46 7.59 18.81 -10.87
CA ARG A 46 6.51 17.91 -11.31
C ARG A 46 6.37 17.95 -12.83
N ASN A 47 6.35 19.14 -13.42
CA ASN A 47 6.13 19.28 -14.87
C ASN A 47 7.26 18.66 -15.69
N VAL A 48 8.51 18.77 -15.25
CA VAL A 48 9.65 18.13 -15.92
C VAL A 48 9.51 16.61 -15.90
N ASN A 49 9.22 16.02 -14.73
CA ASN A 49 9.04 14.58 -14.58
C ASN A 49 7.87 14.04 -15.41
N VAL A 50 6.72 14.74 -15.37
CA VAL A 50 5.54 14.38 -16.15
C VAL A 50 5.83 14.49 -17.66
N ALA A 51 6.42 15.59 -18.12
CA ALA A 51 6.74 15.76 -19.54
C ALA A 51 7.74 14.70 -20.04
N GLY A 52 8.75 14.38 -19.23
CA GLY A 52 9.70 13.29 -19.48
C GLY A 52 8.99 11.95 -19.66
N LEU A 53 8.12 11.57 -18.73
CA LEU A 53 7.37 10.32 -18.84
C LEU A 53 6.42 10.32 -20.04
N LEU A 54 5.62 11.37 -20.25
CA LEU A 54 4.63 11.43 -21.32
C LEU A 54 5.26 11.40 -22.73
N SER A 55 6.49 11.88 -22.87
CA SER A 55 7.24 11.81 -24.12
C SER A 55 7.91 10.45 -24.37
N SER A 56 8.07 9.63 -23.33
CA SER A 56 8.71 8.31 -23.41
C SER A 56 7.92 7.30 -24.25
N GLN A 57 8.63 6.33 -24.84
CA GLN A 57 8.00 5.23 -25.57
C GLN A 57 7.23 4.30 -24.61
N VAL A 58 7.78 4.04 -23.43
CA VAL A 58 7.17 3.18 -22.40
C VAL A 58 5.75 3.66 -22.05
N PHE A 59 5.57 4.96 -21.81
CA PHE A 59 4.24 5.52 -21.56
C PHE A 59 3.31 5.37 -22.75
N LYS A 60 3.79 5.66 -23.98
CA LYS A 60 2.98 5.56 -25.19
C LYS A 60 2.48 4.14 -25.43
N ASP A 61 3.32 3.14 -25.18
CA ASP A 61 2.97 1.72 -25.33
C ASP A 61 1.94 1.29 -24.28
N VAL A 62 2.16 1.65 -23.00
CA VAL A 62 1.21 1.36 -21.92
C VAL A 62 -0.14 2.03 -22.17
N LYS A 63 -0.14 3.31 -22.56
CA LYS A 63 -1.35 4.05 -22.89
C LYS A 63 -2.11 3.38 -24.04
N ALA A 64 -1.43 2.97 -25.09
CA ALA A 64 -2.04 2.29 -26.24
C ALA A 64 -2.63 0.92 -25.84
N ASP A 65 -1.96 0.17 -24.97
CA ASP A 65 -2.46 -1.11 -24.44
C ASP A 65 -3.72 -0.90 -23.57
N LEU A 66 -3.70 0.07 -22.66
CA LEU A 66 -4.84 0.40 -21.81
C LEU A 66 -6.05 0.89 -22.60
N TRP A 67 -5.83 1.70 -23.65
CA TRP A 67 -6.89 2.11 -24.56
C TRP A 67 -7.55 0.92 -25.29
N LYS A 68 -6.76 -0.08 -25.72
CA LYS A 68 -7.31 -1.32 -26.31
C LYS A 68 -8.16 -2.10 -25.31
N LYS A 69 -7.87 -1.98 -24.01
CA LYS A 69 -8.62 -2.60 -22.91
C LYS A 69 -9.84 -1.79 -22.47
N GLY A 70 -10.14 -0.66 -23.13
CA GLY A 70 -11.31 0.17 -22.83
C GLY A 70 -11.09 1.22 -21.73
N TYR A 71 -9.83 1.46 -21.33
CA TYR A 71 -9.52 2.54 -20.39
C TYR A 71 -9.51 3.89 -21.12
N SER A 72 -9.81 4.96 -20.40
CA SER A 72 -9.65 6.33 -20.86
C SER A 72 -8.70 7.11 -19.95
N TRP A 73 -8.13 8.21 -20.45
CA TRP A 73 -7.18 9.03 -19.70
C TRP A 73 -7.54 10.51 -19.84
N ASN A 74 -7.66 11.20 -18.70
CA ASN A 74 -8.13 12.59 -18.62
C ASN A 74 -7.00 13.63 -18.69
N GLY A 75 -5.81 13.23 -19.14
CA GLY A 75 -4.67 14.12 -19.31
C GLY A 75 -3.81 14.29 -18.06
N ALA A 76 -2.89 15.24 -18.12
CA ALA A 76 -1.76 15.32 -17.19
C ALA A 76 -2.05 15.96 -15.83
N HIS A 77 -3.21 16.59 -15.65
CA HIS A 77 -3.52 17.39 -14.46
C HIS A 77 -3.68 16.54 -13.19
N SER A 78 -4.11 15.29 -13.33
CA SER A 78 -4.34 14.34 -12.23
C SER A 78 -3.17 13.38 -11.99
N ILE A 79 -2.04 13.56 -12.69
CA ILE A 79 -0.84 12.74 -12.47
C ILE A 79 -0.22 13.11 -11.12
N GLU A 80 0.09 12.10 -10.32
CA GLU A 80 0.78 12.23 -9.05
C GLU A 80 2.26 11.89 -9.23
N VAL A 81 3.12 12.69 -8.60
CA VAL A 81 4.58 12.47 -8.62
C VAL A 81 5.07 12.54 -7.20
N ILE A 82 5.82 11.52 -6.77
CA ILE A 82 6.38 11.41 -5.42
C ILE A 82 7.83 10.93 -5.50
N ASN A 83 8.69 11.47 -4.63
CA ASN A 83 10.06 11.00 -4.43
C ASN A 83 10.17 10.40 -3.03
N PRO A 84 9.93 9.09 -2.86
CA PRO A 84 9.99 8.46 -1.55
C PRO A 84 11.41 8.34 -0.98
N PHE A 85 12.40 8.26 -1.87
CA PHE A 85 13.82 8.14 -1.55
C PHE A 85 14.62 8.94 -2.57
N ASP A 86 15.85 9.28 -2.21
CA ASP A 86 16.77 9.93 -3.13
C ASP A 86 17.01 9.04 -4.37
N GLY A 87 17.00 9.64 -5.57
CA GLY A 87 17.14 8.95 -6.85
C GLY A 87 15.94 8.11 -7.31
N LEU A 88 14.79 8.15 -6.62
CA LEU A 88 13.56 7.47 -7.04
C LEU A 88 12.45 8.46 -7.33
N VAL A 89 12.01 8.51 -8.59
CA VAL A 89 10.81 9.22 -9.03
C VAL A 89 9.70 8.21 -9.32
N MET A 90 8.63 8.28 -8.54
CA MET A 90 7.42 7.49 -8.76
C MET A 90 6.33 8.40 -9.34
N ILE A 91 5.71 7.95 -10.42
CA ILE A 91 4.66 8.66 -11.13
C ILE A 91 3.43 7.78 -11.24
N GLY A 92 2.34 8.18 -10.58
CA GLY A 92 1.03 7.53 -10.65
C GLY A 92 0.16 8.24 -11.69
N ILE A 93 -0.29 7.49 -12.72
CA ILE A 93 -1.19 8.01 -13.75
C ILE A 93 -2.57 7.38 -13.57
N PRO A 94 -3.61 8.17 -13.27
CA PRO A 94 -4.97 7.66 -13.16
C PRO A 94 -5.57 7.43 -14.56
N PHE A 95 -5.99 6.19 -14.82
CA PHE A 95 -6.81 5.82 -15.96
C PHE A 95 -8.22 5.46 -15.47
N VAL A 96 -9.24 5.80 -16.27
CA VAL A 96 -10.63 5.49 -15.97
C VAL A 96 -11.01 4.20 -16.69
N LYS A 97 -11.45 3.19 -15.93
CA LYS A 97 -11.98 1.92 -16.46
C LYS A 97 -13.31 2.13 -17.17
N ALA A 98 -13.76 1.10 -17.90
CA ALA A 98 -15.05 1.11 -18.58
C ALA A 98 -16.26 1.27 -17.63
N ASP A 99 -16.11 0.86 -16.36
CA ASP A 99 -17.14 1.02 -15.30
C ASP A 99 -17.08 2.40 -14.60
N GLY A 100 -16.16 3.27 -15.01
CA GLY A 100 -15.96 4.60 -14.43
C GLY A 100 -15.02 4.65 -13.23
N THR A 101 -14.49 3.51 -12.75
CA THR A 101 -13.53 3.49 -11.63
C THR A 101 -12.14 3.97 -12.07
N ILE A 102 -11.39 4.60 -11.16
CA ILE A 102 -10.03 5.10 -11.43
C ILE A 102 -9.00 4.06 -11.01
N GLU A 103 -8.12 3.62 -11.92
CA GLU A 103 -6.98 2.78 -11.59
C GLU A 103 -5.67 3.54 -11.82
N TYR A 104 -4.81 3.52 -10.83
CA TYR A 104 -3.50 4.16 -10.92
C TYR A 104 -2.49 3.20 -11.52
N HIS A 105 -1.89 3.63 -12.63
CA HIS A 105 -0.80 2.95 -13.29
C HIS A 105 0.53 3.62 -12.92
N VAL A 106 1.43 2.85 -12.31
CA VAL A 106 2.65 3.39 -11.69
C VAL A 106 3.87 3.19 -12.57
N PHE A 107 4.68 4.23 -12.63
CA PHE A 107 6.00 4.24 -13.25
C PHE A 107 7.03 4.62 -12.20
N ILE A 108 8.12 3.86 -12.13
CA ILE A 108 9.27 4.16 -11.24
C ILE A 108 10.48 4.37 -12.13
N ASN A 109 11.08 5.56 -12.06
CA ASN A 109 12.20 5.97 -12.91
C ASN A 109 11.95 5.70 -14.40
N GLY A 110 10.72 5.98 -14.86
CA GLY A 110 10.28 5.77 -16.24
C GLY A 110 9.91 4.33 -16.61
N VAL A 111 10.10 3.36 -15.72
CA VAL A 111 9.75 1.95 -15.95
C VAL A 111 8.33 1.67 -15.46
N TYR A 112 7.49 1.07 -16.30
CA TYR A 112 6.14 0.67 -15.92
C TYR A 112 6.14 -0.48 -14.90
N LYS A 113 5.37 -0.32 -13.81
CA LYS A 113 5.28 -1.29 -12.71
C LYS A 113 3.92 -1.96 -12.58
N GLY A 114 2.91 -1.51 -13.34
CA GLY A 114 1.57 -2.08 -13.31
C GLY A 114 0.55 -1.15 -12.67
N ALA A 115 -0.65 -1.71 -12.48
CA ALA A 115 -1.71 -1.10 -11.69
C ALA A 115 -1.45 -1.31 -10.20
N THR A 116 -1.74 -0.32 -9.37
CA THR A 116 -1.79 -0.50 -7.92
C THR A 116 -3.14 -1.07 -7.51
N PRO A 117 -3.17 -2.06 -6.60
CA PRO A 117 -4.41 -2.43 -5.91
C PRO A 117 -5.01 -1.19 -5.22
N GLN A 118 -6.32 -1.01 -5.31
CA GLN A 118 -7.05 -0.10 -4.43
C GLN A 118 -7.30 -0.76 -3.07
#